data_AF-A0A179CZF5-F1
#
_entry.id   AF-A0A179CZF5-F1
#
_cell.length_a   1.000
_cell.length_b   1.000
_cell.length_c   1.000
_cell.angle_alpha   90.00
_cell.angle_beta   90.00
_cell.angle_gamma   90.00
#
_symmetry.space_group_name_H-M   'P 1'
#
loop_
_entity.id
_entity.type
_entity.pdbx_description
1 polymer ?
#
loop_
_entity_poly.entity_id
_entity_poly.type
_entity_poly.pdbx_seq_one_letter_code
_entity_poly.pdbx_strand_id
1 'polypeptide(L)' 'MKPTACRWIFLACCACLLSGCGTIISLIEQDYSVYAGVGRDFSAIQQGSLFSIVAVIDLPLSFVLDTLMLPVTLSQ' A
#
# COMPACT_ATOMS: atom_id res chain seq x y z
N MET A 1 0.55 -30.29 4.74
CA MET A 1 0.67 -29.34 3.62
C MET A 1 2.06 -29.47 3.02
N LYS A 2 2.21 -29.57 1.69
CA LYS A 2 3.53 -29.74 1.05
C LYS A 2 4.38 -28.49 1.34
N PRO A 3 5.63 -28.61 1.80
CA PRO A 3 6.45 -27.46 2.23
C PRO A 3 6.68 -26.43 1.10
N THR A 4 6.64 -26.89 -0.15
CA THR A 4 6.73 -26.04 -1.35
C THR A 4 5.53 -25.10 -1.50
N ALA A 5 4.31 -25.53 -1.17
CA ALA A 5 3.12 -24.68 -1.26
C ALA A 5 3.13 -23.57 -0.22
N CYS A 6 3.62 -23.85 0.99
CA CYS A 6 3.77 -22.85 2.05
C CYS A 6 4.73 -21.72 1.63
N ARG A 7 5.82 -22.08 0.93
CA ARG A 7 6.81 -21.12 0.42
C ARG A 7 6.23 -20.15 -0.59
N TRP A 8 5.41 -20.64 -1.52
CA TRP A 8 4.75 -19.79 -2.51
C TRP A 8 3.68 -18.89 -1.90
N ILE A 9 2.91 -19.39 -0.92
CA ILE A 9 1.91 -18.60 -0.20
C ILE A 9 2.57 -17.46 0.57
N PHE A 10 3.67 -17.74 1.27
CA PHE A 10 4.44 -16.71 1.98
C PHE A 10 4.99 -15.66 1.01
N LEU A 11 5.55 -16.09 -0.12
CA LEU A 11 6.08 -15.17 -1.14
C LEU A 11 4.98 -14.28 -1.73
N ALA A 12 3.80 -14.84 -2.01
CA ALA A 12 2.65 -14.09 -2.51
C ALA A 12 2.13 -13.09 -1.47
N CYS A 13 2.10 -13.48 -0.20
CA CYS A 13 1.70 -12.61 0.90
C CYS A 13 2.68 -11.44 1.06
N CYS A 14 3.99 -11.70 1.03
CA CYS A 14 5.00 -10.65 1.00
C CYS A 14 4.84 -9.73 -0.22
N ALA A 15 4.62 -10.29 -1.42
CA ALA A 15 4.43 -9.48 -2.61
C ALA A 15 3.20 -8.55 -2.52
N CYS A 16 2.10 -9.02 -1.92
CA CYS A 16 0.93 -8.18 -1.68
C CYS A 16 1.19 -7.08 -0.63
N LEU A 17 1.95 -7.40 0.44
CA LEU A 17 2.31 -6.46 1.51
C LEU A 17 3.35 -5.40 1.10
N LEU A 18 4.03 -5.59 -0.04
CA LEU A 18 5.04 -4.66 -0.60
C LEU A 18 4.55 -3.99 -1.90
N SER A 19 3.23 -3.84 -2.09
CA SER A 19 2.67 -3.34 -3.34
C SER A 19 2.16 -1.89 -3.29
N GLY A 20 2.25 -1.20 -2.15
CA GLY A 20 1.66 0.13 -1.99
C GLY A 20 0.14 0.04 -2.05
N CYS A 21 -0.43 -0.83 -1.22
CA CYS A 21 -1.86 -1.04 -1.08
C CYS A 21 -2.58 0.28 -0.83
N GLY A 22 -2.01 1.19 -0.02
CA GLY A 22 -2.52 2.54 0.17
C GLY A 22 -2.75 3.26 -1.17
N THR A 23 -1.72 3.33 -2.01
CA THR A 23 -1.79 3.98 -3.33
C THR A 23 -2.75 3.27 -4.28
N ILE A 24 -2.71 1.94 -4.35
CA ILE A 24 -3.60 1.16 -5.25
C ILE A 24 -5.07 1.39 -4.88
N ILE A 25 -5.41 1.35 -3.59
CA ILE A 25 -6.79 1.52 -3.17
C ILE A 25 -7.25 2.97 -3.43
N SER A 26 -6.38 3.96 -3.19
CA SER A 26 -6.70 5.36 -3.53
C SER A 26 -6.97 5.54 -5.04
N LEU A 27 -6.21 4.89 -5.92
CA LEU A 27 -6.47 4.91 -7.37
C LEU A 27 -7.80 4.23 -7.74
N ILE A 28 -8.13 3.10 -7.11
CA ILE A 28 -9.41 2.39 -7.34
C ILE A 28 -10.59 3.25 -6.91
N GLU A 29 -10.46 3.96 -5.78
CA GLU A 29 -11.47 4.89 -5.28
C GLU A 29 -11.48 6.24 -6.03
N GLN A 30 -10.66 6.39 -7.08
CA GLN A 30 -10.52 7.61 -7.87
C GLN A 30 -10.09 8.83 -7.04
N ASP A 31 -9.40 8.59 -5.92
CA ASP A 31 -8.80 9.63 -5.09
C ASP A 31 -7.41 9.97 -5.63
N TYR A 32 -7.37 10.98 -6.49
CA TYR A 32 -6.15 11.53 -7.08
C TYR A 32 -5.54 12.66 -6.23
N SER A 33 -5.91 12.77 -4.94
CA SER A 33 -5.26 13.74 -4.07
C SER A 33 -3.76 13.44 -3.95
N VAL A 34 -2.97 14.50 -3.85
CA VAL A 34 -1.52 14.39 -3.76
C VAL A 34 -1.16 13.65 -2.47
N TYR A 35 -0.45 12.53 -2.61
CA TYR A 35 -0.12 11.60 -1.51
C TYR A 35 -1.33 10.91 -0.84
N ALA A 36 -2.40 10.62 -1.60
CA ALA A 36 -3.58 9.91 -1.10
C ALA A 36 -3.26 8.54 -0.47
N GLY A 37 -2.33 7.78 -1.06
CA GLY A 37 -1.95 6.46 -0.58
C GLY A 37 -1.21 6.52 0.75
N VAL A 38 -0.26 7.45 0.86
CA VAL A 38 0.44 7.74 2.13
C VAL A 38 -0.54 8.20 3.21
N GLY A 39 -1.50 9.07 2.87
CA GLY A 39 -2.53 9.53 3.79
C GLY A 39 -3.39 8.40 4.35
N ARG A 40 -3.75 7.41 3.51
CA ARG A 40 -4.43 6.19 3.95
C ARG A 40 -3.61 5.38 4.91
N ASP A 41 -2.34 5.12 4.57
CA ASP A 41 -1.48 4.29 5.40
C ASP A 41 -1.28 4.95 6.77
N PHE A 42 -1.07 6.27 6.82
CA PHE A 42 -1.06 7.03 8.07
C PHE A 42 -2.36 6.90 8.87
N SER A 43 -3.51 7.00 8.20
CA SER A 43 -4.81 6.85 8.86
C SER A 43 -4.97 5.44 9.45
N ALA A 44 -4.55 4.41 8.72
CA ALA A 44 -4.56 3.02 9.18
C ALA A 44 -3.59 2.80 10.36
N ILE A 45 -2.45 3.50 10.39
CA ILE A 45 -1.51 3.49 11.52
C ILE A 45 -2.14 4.14 12.75
N GLN A 46 -2.79 5.30 12.59
CA GLN A 46 -3.41 6.04 13.68
C GLN A 46 -4.59 5.29 14.32
N GLN A 47 -5.32 4.49 13.54
CA GLN A 47 -6.43 3.67 14.03
C GLN A 47 -5.97 2.51 14.93
N GLY A 48 -4.68 2.18 14.97
CA GLY A 48 -4.09 1.19 15.89
C GLY A 48 -4.63 -0.24 15.75
N SER A 49 -5.15 -0.60 14.57
CA SER A 49 -5.67 -1.93 14.29
C SER A 49 -4.55 -2.93 13.96
N LEU A 50 -4.88 -4.22 13.79
CA LEU A 50 -3.93 -5.22 13.31
C LEU A 50 -3.29 -4.86 11.95
N PHE A 51 -3.98 -4.03 11.15
CA PHE A 51 -3.48 -3.54 9.87
C PHE A 51 -2.45 -2.40 10.02
N SER A 52 -2.32 -1.78 11.20
CA SER A 52 -1.35 -0.70 11.42
C SER A 52 0.09 -1.18 11.20
N ILE A 53 0.44 -2.41 11.61
CA ILE A 53 1.79 -2.96 11.41
C ILE A 53 2.09 -3.10 9.91
N VAL A 54 1.11 -3.58 9.15
CA VAL A 54 1.20 -3.71 7.69
C VAL A 54 1.35 -2.34 7.06
N ALA A 55 0.52 -1.38 7.47
CA ALA A 55 0.55 -0.02 6.97
C ALA A 55 1.90 0.68 7.25
N VAL A 56 2.54 0.46 8.40
CA VAL A 56 3.90 0.99 8.67
C VAL A 56 4.92 0.45 7.67
N ILE A 57 4.82 -0.84 7.31
CA ILE A 57 5.74 -1.47 6.37
C ILE A 57 5.49 -0.98 4.93
N ASP A 58 4.22 -0.75 4.56
CA ASP A 58 3.83 -0.37 3.20
C ASP A 58 3.94 1.15 2.94
N LEU A 59 3.87 1.98 3.99
CA LEU A 59 3.98 3.45 3.93
C LEU A 59 5.18 3.98 3.10
N PRO A 60 6.43 3.51 3.26
CA PRO A 60 7.53 3.98 2.42
C PRO A 60 7.34 3.63 0.94
N LEU A 61 6.65 2.54 0.64
CA LEU A 61 6.42 2.08 -0.73
C LEU A 61 5.24 2.83 -1.38
N SER A 62 4.17 3.08 -0.63
CA SER A 62 3.11 4.03 -0.99
C SER A 62 3.67 5.43 -1.23
N PHE A 63 4.66 5.88 -0.45
CA PHE A 63 5.32 7.17 -0.70
C PHE A 63 6.05 7.21 -2.05
N VAL A 64 6.79 6.16 -2.40
CA VAL A 64 7.46 6.06 -3.70
C VAL A 64 6.42 6.04 -4.84
N LEU A 65 5.38 5.22 -4.73
CA LEU A 65 4.34 5.12 -5.75
C LEU A 65 3.53 6.41 -5.91
N ASP A 66 3.12 7.05 -4.82
CA ASP A 66 2.44 8.35 -4.84
C ASP A 66 3.33 9.42 -5.49
N THR A 67 4.64 9.40 -5.22
CA THR A 67 5.61 10.29 -5.88
C THR A 67 5.67 10.03 -7.38
N LEU A 68 5.66 8.77 -7.81
CA LEU A 68 5.61 8.39 -9.23
C LEU A 68 4.26 8.76 -9.89
N MET A 69 3.18 8.83 -9.10
CA MET A 69 1.86 9.27 -9.53
C MET A 69 1.69 10.79 -9.52
N LEU A 70 2.67 11.58 -9.06
CA LEU A 70 2.59 13.05 -9.08
C LEU A 70 2.26 13.63 -10.46
N PRO A 71 2.85 13.17 -11.58
CA PRO A 71 2.50 13.70 -12.90
C PRO A 71 1.03 13.47 -13.26
N VAL A 72 0.43 12.37 -12.80
CA VAL A 72 -0.97 12.03 -13.07
C VAL A 72 -1.90 12.83 -12.15
N THR A 73 -1.62 12.81 -10.85
CA THR A 73 -2.43 13.49 -9.82
C THR A 73 -2.42 15.01 -9.96
N LEU A 74 -1.33 15.61 -10.44
CA LEU A 74 -1.26 17.06 -10.73
C LEU A 74 -1.84 17.45 -12.09
N SER A 75 -2.11 16.48 -12.97
CA SER A 75 -2.69 16.72 -14.30
C SER A 75 -4.21 16.54 -14.37
N GLN A 76 -4.79 15.97 -13.32
CA GLN A 76 -6.24 15.90 -13.08
C GLN A 76 -6.76 17.27 -12.64
#